data_AF-A0A428UDA4-F1
#
_entry.id   AF-A0A428UDA4-F1
#
_cell.length_a   1.000
_cell.length_b   1.000
_cell.length_c   1.000
_cell.angle_alpha   90.00
_cell.angle_beta   90.00
_cell.angle_gamma   90.00
#
_symmetry.space_group_name_H-M   'P 1'
#
loop_
_entity.id
_entity.type
_entity.pdbx_description
1 polymer ?
#
loop_
_entity_poly.entity_id
_entity_poly.type
_entity_poly.pdbx_seq_one_letter_code
_entity_poly.pdbx_strand_id
1 'polypeptide(L)'
;MKPLRAFPFPLNIGTDICQISRIYRILSGPRASRFVNRILSPEELAKKDARLDILTRAPVNNGVLKAGQRGEDKASVGDDQNHESIAARDPELWKCAAFIAGR
;
A
#
# COMPACT_ATOMS: atom_id res chain seq x y z
N MET A 1 6.32 22.81 22.51
CA MET A 1 6.27 22.62 21.04
C MET A 1 5.73 23.90 20.43
N LYS A 2 6.32 24.39 19.33
CA LYS A 2 5.81 25.56 18.62
C LYS A 2 4.50 25.14 17.91
N PRO A 3 3.38 25.88 18.05
CA PRO A 3 2.15 25.50 17.38
C PRO A 3 2.35 25.54 15.86
N LEU A 4 1.81 24.54 15.17
CA LEU A 4 1.85 24.49 13.70
C LEU A 4 1.15 25.74 13.15
N ARG A 5 1.85 26.48 12.29
CA ARG A 5 1.30 27.67 11.66
C ARG A 5 0.12 27.24 10.78
N ALA A 6 -1.05 27.83 11.00
CA ALA A 6 -2.20 27.62 10.15
C ALA A 6 -1.85 27.95 8.70
N PHE A 7 -2.42 27.18 7.76
CA PHE A 7 -2.21 27.43 6.34
C PHE A 7 -2.66 28.85 6.00
N PRO A 8 -1.88 29.63 5.24
CA PRO A 8 -2.12 31.06 5.04
C PRO A 8 -3.38 31.39 4.20
N PHE A 9 -4.05 30.39 3.64
CA PHE A 9 -5.29 30.54 2.87
C PHE A 9 -6.42 29.72 3.50
N PRO A 10 -7.70 30.10 3.34
CA PRO A 10 -8.85 29.33 3.81
C PRO A 10 -9.11 28.11 2.91
N LEU A 11 -8.07 27.32 2.63
CA LEU A 11 -8.14 26.07 1.90
C LEU A 11 -8.22 24.92 2.92
N ASN A 12 -9.22 24.05 2.74
CA ASN A 12 -9.38 22.86 3.58
C ASN A 12 -8.36 21.80 3.20
N ILE A 13 -7.19 21.85 3.82
CA ILE A 13 -6.11 20.87 3.60
C ILE A 13 -6.37 19.63 4.47
N GLY A 14 -6.54 18.48 3.83
CA GLY A 14 -6.46 17.18 4.49
C GLY A 14 -5.01 16.68 4.52
N THR A 15 -4.58 16.15 5.66
CA THR A 15 -3.33 15.38 5.76
C THR A 15 -3.67 13.91 5.83
N ASP A 16 -3.09 13.09 4.96
CA ASP A 16 -3.20 11.64 5.01
C ASP A 16 -1.81 11.02 5.21
N ILE A 17 -1.75 9.97 6.03
CA ILE A 17 -0.53 9.22 6.30
C ILE A 17 -0.79 7.76 6.01
N CYS A 18 -0.02 7.19 5.09
CA CYS A 18 -0.14 5.79 4.71
C CYS A 18 1.16 5.02 5.01
N GLN A 19 1.02 3.73 5.34
CA GLN A 19 2.14 2.83 5.57
C GLN A 19 2.35 1.93 4.36
N ILE A 20 3.56 1.93 3.78
CA ILE A 20 3.91 1.11 2.61
C ILE A 20 3.69 -0.38 2.90
N SER A 21 4.04 -0.84 4.10
CA SER A 21 3.85 -2.24 4.53
C SER A 21 2.38 -2.68 4.53
N ARG A 22 1.45 -1.78 4.87
CA ARG A 22 0.01 -2.04 4.78
C ARG A 22 -0.42 -2.24 3.33
N ILE A 23 0.07 -1.41 2.41
CA ILE A 23 -0.22 -1.51 0.99
C ILE A 23 0.35 -2.80 0.42
N TYR A 24 1.61 -3.11 0.74
CA TYR A 24 2.26 -4.37 0.37
C TYR A 24 1.42 -5.59 0.77
N ARG A 25 0.90 -5.65 2.02
CA ARG A 25 0.05 -6.75 2.49
C ARG A 25 -1.26 -6.88 1.70
N ILE A 26 -1.81 -5.78 1.21
CA ILE A 26 -3.02 -5.80 0.37
C ILE A 26 -2.66 -6.32 -1.03
N LEU A 27 -1.53 -5.87 -1.59
CA LEU A 27 -1.06 -6.27 -2.92
C LEU A 27 -0.58 -7.72 -2.97
N SER A 28 -0.05 -8.27 -1.88
CA SER A 28 0.33 -9.69 -1.80
C SER A 28 -0.86 -10.62 -1.56
N GLY A 29 -2.03 -10.06 -1.24
CA GLY A 29 -3.25 -10.82 -0.97
C GLY A 29 -4.19 -10.94 -2.18
N PRO A 30 -5.28 -11.71 -2.04
CA PRO A 30 -6.24 -11.95 -3.12
C PRO A 30 -7.04 -10.71 -3.53
N ARG A 31 -6.94 -9.62 -2.76
CA ARG A 31 -7.68 -8.36 -2.99
C ARG A 31 -6.88 -7.33 -3.81
N ALA A 32 -5.68 -7.68 -4.28
CA ALA A 32 -4.77 -6.77 -4.98
C ALA A 32 -5.42 -6.06 -6.18
N SER A 33 -6.01 -6.84 -7.10
CA SER A 33 -6.65 -6.30 -8.31
C SER A 33 -7.79 -5.33 -7.98
N ARG A 34 -8.67 -5.71 -7.07
CA ARG A 34 -9.77 -4.85 -6.60
C ARG A 34 -9.26 -3.57 -5.94
N PHE A 35 -8.22 -3.67 -5.11
CA PHE A 35 -7.64 -2.52 -4.45
C PHE A 35 -7.06 -1.52 -5.45
N VAL A 36 -6.28 -2.01 -6.40
CA VAL A 36 -5.63 -1.20 -7.45
C VAL A 36 -6.67 -0.51 -8.33
N ASN A 37 -7.67 -1.25 -8.82
CA ASN A 37 -8.76 -0.69 -9.63
C ASN A 37 -9.65 0.30 -8.88
N ARG A 38 -9.63 0.29 -7.54
CA ARG A 38 -10.40 1.24 -6.72
C ARG A 38 -9.64 2.55 -6.48
N ILE A 39 -8.32 2.49 -6.38
CA ILE A 39 -7.50 3.66 -6.02
C ILE A 39 -6.93 4.38 -7.25
N LEU A 40 -6.65 3.65 -8.32
CA LEU A 40 -6.14 4.22 -9.56
C LEU A 40 -7.30 4.56 -10.48
N SER A 41 -7.21 5.74 -11.08
CA SER A 41 -8.11 6.13 -12.16
C SER A 41 -7.83 5.29 -13.43
N PRO A 42 -8.81 5.18 -14.35
CA PRO A 42 -8.62 4.50 -15.62
C PRO A 42 -7.46 5.08 -16.45
N GLU A 43 -7.23 6.39 -16.37
CA GLU A 43 -6.14 7.08 -17.06
C GLU A 43 -4.77 6.68 -16.53
N GLU A 44 -4.63 6.51 -15.21
CA GLU A 44 -3.39 6.05 -14.58
C GLU A 44 -3.10 4.59 -14.89
N LEU A 45 -4.15 3.75 -14.95
CA LEU A 45 -4.01 2.37 -15.39
C LEU A 45 -3.60 2.27 -16.87
N ALA A 46 -4.15 3.16 -17.71
CA ALA A 46 -3.83 3.20 -19.14
C ALA A 46 -2.36 3.60 -19.42
N LYS A 47 -1.73 4.38 -18.53
CA LYS A 47 -0.31 4.73 -18.62
C LYS A 47 0.63 3.52 -18.50
N LYS A 48 0.16 2.39 -17.95
CA LYS A 48 0.93 1.14 -17.80
C LYS A 48 2.33 1.37 -17.21
N ASP A 49 2.36 1.96 -16.01
CA ASP A 49 3.63 2.15 -15.29
C ASP A 49 4.29 0.78 -15.05
N ALA A 50 5.58 0.66 -15.39
CA ALA A 50 6.34 -0.58 -15.30
C ALA A 50 6.31 -1.21 -13.90
N ARG A 51 6.11 -0.41 -12.84
CA ARG A 51 6.01 -0.91 -11.45
C ARG A 51 4.68 -1.63 -11.17
N LEU A 52 3.65 -1.39 -11.98
CA LEU A 52 2.35 -2.07 -11.85
C LEU A 52 2.33 -3.42 -12.59
N ASP A 53 3.27 -3.68 -13.50
CA ASP A 53 3.33 -4.92 -14.28
C ASP A 53 3.52 -6.17 -13.42
N ILE A 54 4.08 -6.04 -12.21
CA ILE A 54 4.19 -7.17 -11.28
C ILE A 54 2.81 -7.72 -10.86
N LEU A 55 1.78 -6.87 -10.84
CA LEU A 55 0.42 -7.27 -10.49
C LEU A 55 -0.29 -8.03 -11.61
N THR A 56 0.14 -7.85 -12.86
CA THR A 56 -0.40 -8.55 -14.02
C THR A 56 0.37 -9.84 -14.33
N ARG A 57 1.66 -9.89 -13.97
CA ARG A 57 2.53 -11.07 -14.19
C ARG A 57 2.35 -12.19 -13.18
N ALA A 58 1.79 -11.93 -12.00
CA ALA A 58 1.66 -12.93 -10.94
C ALA A 58 0.26 -13.57 -10.89
N PRO A 59 0.08 -14.84 -11.29
CA PRO A 59 -0.74 -15.73 -10.48
C PRO A 59 0.09 -16.05 -9.24
N VAL A 60 -0.20 -15.41 -8.11
CA VAL A 60 0.50 -15.68 -6.86
C VAL A 60 0.29 -17.17 -6.56
N ASN A 61 1.37 -17.95 -6.65
CA ASN A 61 1.44 -19.28 -6.05
C ASN A 61 0.83 -19.17 -4.65
N ASN A 62 -0.21 -19.98 -4.39
CA ASN A 62 -0.91 -20.10 -3.13
C ASN A 62 0.09 -20.40 -2.00
N GLY A 63 0.77 -19.36 -1.51
CA GLY A 63 1.50 -19.37 -0.28
C GLY A 63 0.45 -19.50 0.80
N VAL A 64 0.27 -20.73 1.26
CA VAL A 64 -0.49 -21.13 2.44
C VAL A 64 0.04 -20.33 3.65
N LEU A 65 -0.38 -19.08 3.76
CA LEU A 65 -0.43 -18.36 5.03
C LEU A 65 -1.87 -18.52 5.47
N LYS A 66 -2.04 -19.46 6.41
CA LYS A 66 -3.27 -19.86 7.08
C LYS A 66 -4.34 -18.78 7.01
N ALA A 67 -5.53 -19.17 6.54
CA ALA A 67 -6.77 -18.51 6.83
C ALA A 67 -6.90 -18.36 8.36
N GLY A 68 -6.45 -17.21 8.86
CA GLY A 68 -6.51 -16.82 10.26
C GLY A 68 -7.42 -15.61 10.37
N GLN A 69 -8.70 -15.92 10.63
CA GLN A 69 -9.66 -15.11 11.38
C GLN A 69 -10.10 -13.77 10.77
N ARG A 70 -11.35 -13.82 10.28
CA ARG A 70 -12.31 -12.73 10.21
C ARG A 70 -12.50 -12.15 11.62
N GLY A 71 -12.17 -10.88 11.85
CA GLY A 71 -12.38 -10.20 13.13
C GLY A 71 -11.62 -8.87 13.26
N GLU A 72 -12.35 -7.80 12.99
CA GLU A 72 -12.35 -6.47 13.64
C GLU A 72 -11.16 -6.06 14.53
N ASP A 73 -10.67 -4.84 14.26
CA ASP A 73 -10.20 -3.83 15.21
C ASP A 73 -9.24 -4.26 16.32
N LYS A 74 -7.93 -4.12 16.04
CA LYS A 74 -6.98 -3.49 16.96
C LYS A 74 -5.72 -3.11 16.19
N ALA A 75 -5.55 -1.81 15.94
CA ALA A 75 -4.27 -1.21 15.61
C ALA A 75 -3.33 -1.40 16.81
N SER A 76 -2.73 -2.58 16.91
CA SER A 76 -1.65 -2.82 17.84
C SER A 76 -0.42 -2.14 17.24
N VAL A 77 -0.11 -0.98 17.81
CA VAL A 77 1.13 -0.24 17.61
C VAL A 77 2.29 -1.21 17.87
N GLY A 78 3.13 -1.45 16.87
CA GLY A 78 4.37 -2.21 17.00
C GLY A 78 4.60 -3.30 15.95
N ASP A 79 4.82 -2.92 14.70
CA ASP A 79 5.54 -3.76 13.72
C ASP A 79 6.48 -2.89 12.88
N ASP A 80 7.16 -1.94 13.54
CA ASP A 80 8.13 -1.05 12.92
C ASP A 80 9.43 -1.76 12.51
N GLN A 81 9.60 -3.04 12.88
CA GLN A 81 10.88 -3.76 12.78
C GLN A 81 11.05 -4.56 11.47
N ASN A 82 10.06 -4.62 10.59
CA ASN A 82 10.08 -5.60 9.48
C ASN A 82 10.01 -5.00 8.06
N HIS A 83 10.18 -3.68 7.89
CA HIS A 83 10.13 -3.07 6.55
C HIS A 83 11.30 -3.52 5.66
N GLU A 84 12.52 -3.55 6.20
CA GLU A 84 13.70 -3.99 5.45
C GLU A 84 13.62 -5.47 5.05
N SER A 85 13.14 -6.34 5.94
CA SER A 85 13.02 -7.77 5.62
C SER A 85 11.92 -8.05 4.59
N ILE A 86 10.80 -7.31 4.65
CA ILE A 86 9.71 -7.42 3.67
C ILE A 86 10.19 -6.91 2.31
N ALA A 87 10.89 -5.76 2.29
CA ALA A 87 11.49 -5.21 1.07
C ALA A 87 12.55 -6.15 0.47
N ALA A 88 13.33 -6.84 1.31
CA ALA A 88 14.32 -7.81 0.85
C ALA A 88 13.69 -9.08 0.26
N ARG A 89 12.53 -9.50 0.77
CA ARG A 89 11.84 -10.72 0.30
C ARG A 89 11.24 -10.57 -1.10
N ASP A 90 10.62 -9.43 -1.37
CA ASP A 90 10.02 -9.12 -2.67
C ASP A 90 10.22 -7.64 -3.02
N PRO A 91 11.39 -7.28 -3.57
CA PRO A 91 11.75 -5.89 -3.81
C PRO A 91 10.90 -5.24 -4.89
N GLU A 92 10.42 -6.00 -5.87
CA GLU A 92 9.59 -5.46 -6.96
C GLU A 92 8.17 -5.17 -6.47
N LEU A 93 7.57 -6.05 -5.67
CA LEU A 93 6.25 -5.77 -5.08
C LEU A 93 6.33 -4.65 -4.04
N TRP A 94 7.45 -4.53 -3.33
CA TRP A 94 7.70 -3.41 -2.42
C TRP A 94 7.81 -2.08 -3.17
N LYS A 95 8.57 -2.02 -4.28
CA LYS A 95 8.64 -0.84 -5.15
C LYS A 95 7.26 -0.46 -5.70
N CYS A 96 6.44 -1.45 -6.07
CA CYS A 96 5.06 -1.23 -6.46
C CYS A 96 4.27 -0.59 -5.30
N ALA A 97 4.29 -1.18 -4.11
CA ALA A 97 3.60 -0.64 -2.93
C ALA A 97 4.05 0.79 -2.56
N ALA A 98 5.35 1.07 -2.64
CA ALA A 98 5.91 2.39 -2.39
C ALA A 98 5.44 3.42 -3.43
N PHE A 99 5.39 3.03 -4.71
CA PHE A 99 4.76 3.85 -5.75
C PHE A 99 3.29 4.09 -5.45
N ILE A 100 2.56 3.09 -4.95
CA ILE A 100 1.16 3.25 -4.60
C ILE A 100 0.93 4.27 -3.47
N ALA A 101 1.84 4.30 -2.49
CA ALA A 101 1.76 5.19 -1.35
C ALA A 101 2.03 6.67 -1.69
N GLY A 102 2.90 6.94 -2.68
CA GLY A 102 3.51 8.25 -2.89
C GLY A 102 3.14 8.95 -4.19
N ARG A 103 2.00 8.60 -4.78
CA ARG A 103 1.53 9.12 -6.08
C ARG A 103 0.38 10.09 -5.91
#